data_AF-A0A8R1DPJ1-F1
#
_entry.id   AF-A0A8R1DPJ1-F1
#
_cell.length_a   1.000
_cell.length_b   1.000
_cell.length_c   1.000
_cell.angle_alpha   90.00
_cell.angle_beta   90.00
_cell.angle_gamma   90.00
#
_symmetry.space_group_name_H-M   'P 1'
#
loop_
_entity.id
_entity.type
_entity.pdbx_description
1 polymer ?
#
loop_
_entity_poly.entity_id
_entity_poly.type
_entity_poly.pdbx_seq_one_letter_code
_entity_poly.pdbx_strand_id
1 'polypeptide(L)'
;MSCGGKVLLVILSMYTSISSCDNLYKSMTLVWGYPQIINGKAEKIVSSSWDECVLKCYQEDSCTLVHKSSSGCDLYRFKTVVSARNPSHPYREDLIAFKTLLPTNTCPINPFINSSIYTYQDASLITYNTTITYSVDSNNDTIINFNYTTLKCPTGSKLFIRGIIPVCLSVQYFTNESTYKYCANLTRASALCKKSGGTLTGPANGAELQYFTNVSLTATKIAPYPDTSIRIWIDGDSVYVARQWIMEDPTHNGDAAYPYGSDAPNSIWPGSGLYLYFFPTSLVDDYLTTSDFLTMNGGLCWRGAACRLDMKIV
;
A
#
# COMPACT_ATOMS: atom_id res chain seq x y z
N MET A 1 -3.78 -32.89 1.72
CA MET A 1 -4.07 -33.75 0.55
C MET A 1 -2.77 -33.86 -0.26
N SER A 2 -2.35 -35.10 -0.53
CA SER A 2 -1.05 -35.55 -1.07
C SER A 2 -0.29 -34.60 -2.02
N CYS A 3 0.89 -34.11 -1.57
CA CYS A 3 2.02 -33.78 -2.44
C CYS A 3 2.94 -35.00 -2.52
N GLY A 4 3.27 -35.45 -3.74
CA GLY A 4 4.20 -36.56 -3.96
C GLY A 4 5.67 -36.13 -3.92
N GLY A 5 6.41 -36.67 -2.94
CA GLY A 5 7.87 -36.96 -2.83
C GLY A 5 8.90 -35.90 -3.30
N LYS A 6 9.86 -35.44 -2.49
CA LYS A 6 10.79 -36.20 -1.63
C LYS A 6 10.99 -35.56 -0.24
N VAL A 7 11.20 -36.44 0.74
CA VAL A 7 11.42 -36.15 2.16
C VAL A 7 12.86 -35.66 2.40
N LEU A 8 13.00 -34.47 3.00
CA LEU A 8 14.09 -34.15 3.93
C LEU A 8 13.41 -33.62 5.19
N LEU A 9 13.60 -34.34 6.30
CA LEU A 9 12.97 -34.11 7.59
C LEU A 9 13.62 -32.89 8.28
N VAL A 10 12.86 -31.80 8.40
CA VAL A 10 13.10 -30.77 9.42
C VAL A 10 11.78 -30.54 10.15
N ILE A 11 11.77 -30.93 11.42
CA ILE A 11 10.67 -30.74 12.35
C ILE A 11 10.58 -29.24 12.63
N LEU A 12 9.48 -28.56 12.24
CA LEU A 12 9.14 -27.28 12.84
C LEU A 12 7.61 -27.07 12.86
N SER A 13 7.20 -26.51 13.98
CA SER A 13 5.85 -26.25 14.49
C SER A 13 4.82 -25.76 13.46
N MET A 14 3.60 -26.26 13.62
CA MET A 14 2.38 -25.78 12.98
C MET A 14 2.17 -24.28 13.27
N TYR A 15 2.37 -23.44 12.25
CA TYR A 15 1.69 -22.16 12.12
C TYR A 15 0.77 -22.26 10.91
N THR A 16 -0.53 -22.36 11.17
CA THR A 16 -1.54 -22.17 10.11
C THR A 16 -1.66 -20.69 9.84
N SER A 17 -0.82 -20.18 8.94
CA SER A 17 -1.08 -18.90 8.27
C SER A 17 -2.23 -19.13 7.28
N ILE A 18 -3.40 -18.58 7.59
CA ILE A 18 -4.44 -18.34 6.58
C ILE A 18 -3.94 -17.15 5.74
N SER A 19 -3.06 -17.44 4.79
CA SER A 19 -2.82 -16.53 3.68
C SER A 19 -3.99 -16.71 2.73
N SER A 20 -4.88 -15.71 2.62
CA SER A 20 -5.66 -15.59 1.39
C SER A 20 -4.67 -15.27 0.28
N CYS A 21 -4.10 -16.31 -0.32
CA CYS A 21 -3.29 -16.13 -1.50
C CYS A 21 -4.24 -15.75 -2.63
N ASP A 22 -4.38 -14.45 -2.88
CA ASP A 22 -4.70 -14.00 -4.23
C ASP A 22 -3.52 -14.43 -5.11
N ASN A 23 -3.57 -15.68 -5.61
CA ASN A 23 -2.52 -16.29 -6.40
C ASN A 23 -2.52 -15.68 -7.81
N LEU A 24 -2.08 -14.43 -7.91
CA LEU A 24 -1.82 -13.76 -9.17
C LEU A 24 -0.38 -14.07 -9.63
N TYR A 25 -0.24 -14.60 -10.84
CA TYR A 25 1.04 -15.00 -11.42
C TYR A 25 1.53 -13.95 -12.42
N LYS A 26 2.69 -13.34 -12.13
CA LYS A 26 3.40 -12.45 -13.07
C LYS A 26 3.78 -13.25 -14.31
N SER A 27 3.34 -12.77 -15.47
CA SER A 27 3.51 -13.48 -16.74
C SER A 27 3.79 -12.51 -17.89
N MET A 28 4.45 -12.99 -18.95
CA MET A 28 4.54 -12.29 -20.24
C MET A 28 3.55 -12.94 -21.22
N THR A 29 2.60 -12.16 -21.70
CA THR A 29 1.63 -12.61 -22.71
C THR A 29 2.15 -12.29 -24.10
N LEU A 30 2.36 -13.32 -24.91
CA LEU A 30 2.85 -13.22 -26.29
C LEU A 30 1.68 -13.25 -27.26
N VAL A 31 1.59 -12.25 -28.14
CA VAL A 31 0.55 -12.18 -29.18
C VAL A 31 1.12 -11.55 -30.45
N TRP A 32 0.54 -11.90 -31.59
CA TRP A 32 0.79 -11.17 -32.84
C TRP A 32 0.33 -9.72 -32.68
N GLY A 33 1.08 -8.77 -33.21
CA GLY A 33 0.75 -7.36 -33.11
C GLY A 33 1.94 -6.44 -33.06
N TYR A 34 1.65 -5.15 -33.01
CA TYR A 34 2.64 -4.10 -32.98
C TYR A 34 2.18 -2.94 -32.06
N PRO A 35 3.11 -2.18 -31.48
CA PRO A 35 2.79 -0.94 -30.75
C PRO A 35 2.11 0.07 -31.69
N GLN A 36 0.94 0.57 -31.33
CA GLN A 36 0.16 1.49 -32.16
C GLN A 36 0.39 2.94 -31.76
N ILE A 37 0.21 3.27 -30.47
CA ILE A 37 0.39 4.62 -29.95
C ILE A 37 1.53 4.60 -28.94
N ILE A 38 2.53 5.44 -29.19
CA ILE A 38 3.76 5.53 -28.40
C ILE A 38 3.91 6.98 -27.93
N ASN A 39 4.08 7.16 -26.62
CA ASN A 39 4.27 8.48 -25.98
C ASN A 39 5.73 8.75 -25.58
N GLY A 40 6.62 7.77 -25.72
CA GLY A 40 8.02 7.89 -25.33
C GLY A 40 8.98 7.19 -26.29
N LYS A 41 10.25 7.09 -25.91
CA LYS A 41 11.25 6.39 -26.71
C LYS A 41 11.38 4.94 -26.25
N ALA A 42 11.28 4.00 -27.18
CA ALA A 42 11.62 2.60 -26.91
C ALA A 42 13.14 2.43 -26.80
N GLU A 43 13.58 1.55 -25.89
CA GLU A 43 14.97 1.10 -25.87
C GLU A 43 15.15 0.00 -26.91
N LYS A 44 15.97 0.29 -27.93
CA LYS A 44 16.47 -0.73 -28.85
C LYS A 44 17.42 -1.65 -28.10
N ILE A 45 17.03 -2.91 -27.93
CA ILE A 45 17.92 -3.94 -27.41
C ILE A 45 18.47 -4.71 -28.61
N VAL A 46 19.78 -4.57 -28.81
CA VAL A 46 20.54 -5.43 -29.72
C VAL A 46 20.86 -6.71 -28.94
N SER A 47 19.87 -7.57 -28.77
CA SER A 47 20.04 -8.91 -28.16
C SER A 47 20.33 -9.95 -29.23
N SER A 48 20.81 -11.11 -28.80
CA SER A 48 21.04 -12.23 -29.70
C SER A 48 19.76 -13.01 -30.03
N SER A 49 18.71 -12.91 -29.18
CA SER A 49 17.43 -13.58 -29.39
C SER A 49 16.21 -12.81 -28.87
N TRP A 50 15.03 -13.17 -29.38
CA TRP A 50 13.73 -12.68 -28.90
C TRP A 50 13.46 -13.09 -27.44
N ASP A 51 13.85 -14.30 -27.04
CA ASP A 51 13.61 -14.81 -25.70
C ASP A 51 14.40 -14.01 -24.65
N GLU A 52 15.61 -13.56 -24.98
CA GLU A 52 16.39 -12.65 -24.12
C GLU A 52 15.67 -11.31 -23.88
N CYS A 53 14.99 -10.79 -24.92
CA CYS A 53 14.21 -9.56 -24.79
C CYS A 53 13.01 -9.73 -23.86
N VAL A 54 12.26 -10.82 -24.06
CA VAL A 54 11.11 -11.16 -23.22
C VAL A 54 11.55 -11.38 -21.77
N LEU A 55 12.66 -12.09 -21.56
CA LEU A 55 13.21 -12.34 -20.23
C LEU A 55 13.67 -11.05 -19.54
N LYS A 56 14.38 -10.16 -20.26
CA LYS A 56 14.77 -8.85 -19.73
C LYS A 56 13.55 -8.03 -19.31
N CYS A 57 12.50 -8.01 -20.14
CA CYS A 57 11.26 -7.32 -19.78
C CYS A 57 10.54 -7.94 -18.58
N TYR A 58 10.54 -9.27 -18.49
CA TYR A 58 9.96 -9.99 -17.36
C TYR A 58 10.65 -9.61 -16.04
N GLN A 59 11.99 -9.57 -16.04
CA GLN A 59 12.81 -9.22 -14.88
C GLN A 59 12.73 -7.74 -14.52
N GLU A 60 12.73 -6.84 -15.50
CA GLU A 60 12.71 -5.41 -15.24
C GLU A 60 11.30 -4.95 -14.89
N ASP A 61 11.06 -4.54 -13.64
CA ASP A 61 9.72 -4.21 -13.17
C ASP A 61 9.05 -3.09 -13.98
N SER A 62 9.82 -2.10 -14.44
CA SER A 62 9.30 -0.97 -15.22
C SER A 62 8.92 -1.33 -16.67
N CYS A 63 9.32 -2.49 -17.18
CA CYS A 63 8.98 -2.90 -18.53
C CYS A 63 7.49 -3.28 -18.64
N THR A 64 6.81 -2.69 -19.63
CA THR A 64 5.41 -2.96 -19.95
C THR A 64 5.27 -3.92 -21.13
N LEU A 65 6.04 -3.67 -22.21
CA LEU A 65 5.90 -4.37 -23.48
C LEU A 65 7.25 -4.48 -24.18
N VAL A 66 7.45 -5.57 -24.92
CA VAL A 66 8.53 -5.72 -25.91
C VAL A 66 7.93 -6.03 -27.27
N HIS A 67 8.53 -5.47 -28.31
CA HIS A 67 8.16 -5.68 -29.70
C HIS A 67 9.34 -6.28 -30.46
N LYS A 68 9.09 -7.35 -31.22
CA LYS A 68 10.11 -7.99 -32.04
C LYS A 68 10.42 -7.08 -33.23
N SER A 69 11.69 -6.75 -33.44
CA SER A 69 12.13 -5.94 -34.57
C SER A 69 13.13 -6.70 -35.43
N SER A 70 13.38 -6.21 -36.65
CA SER A 70 14.34 -6.81 -37.57
C SER A 70 15.79 -6.82 -37.05
N SER A 71 16.11 -5.98 -36.06
CA SER A 71 17.45 -5.83 -35.48
C SER A 71 17.53 -6.28 -34.02
N GLY A 72 16.57 -7.08 -33.53
CA GLY A 72 16.46 -7.50 -32.13
C GLY A 72 15.07 -7.24 -31.59
N CYS A 73 14.93 -6.35 -30.60
CA CYS A 73 13.63 -5.94 -30.09
C CYS A 73 13.63 -4.50 -29.57
N ASP A 74 12.43 -3.93 -29.47
CA ASP A 74 12.18 -2.64 -28.86
C ASP A 74 11.48 -2.86 -27.51
N LEU A 75 12.10 -2.38 -26.43
CA LEU A 75 11.57 -2.46 -25.07
C LEU A 75 10.88 -1.15 -24.66
N TYR A 76 9.65 -1.29 -24.20
CA TYR A 76 8.77 -0.20 -23.78
C TYR A 76 8.56 -0.25 -22.27
N ARG A 77 9.04 0.78 -21.57
CA ARG A 77 8.85 0.98 -20.14
C ARG A 77 7.51 1.64 -19.81
N PHE A 78 7.18 1.74 -18.54
CA PHE A 78 6.04 2.47 -17.99
C PHE A 78 5.85 3.84 -18.67
N LYS A 79 4.59 4.16 -19.03
CA LYS A 79 4.19 5.37 -19.77
C LYS A 79 4.73 5.53 -21.21
N THR A 80 5.53 4.60 -21.73
CA THR A 80 6.11 4.75 -23.08
C THR A 80 5.20 4.27 -24.21
N VAL A 81 4.38 3.23 -23.98
CA VAL A 81 3.39 2.71 -24.94
C VAL A 81 1.98 2.93 -24.42
N VAL A 82 1.08 3.51 -25.21
CA VAL A 82 -0.31 3.76 -24.80
C VAL A 82 -1.23 2.65 -25.29
N SER A 83 -0.99 2.15 -26.49
CA SER A 83 -1.75 1.03 -27.03
C SER A 83 -0.93 0.18 -27.99
N ALA A 84 -1.30 -1.09 -28.09
CA ALA A 84 -0.82 -2.03 -29.08
C ALA A 84 -2.00 -2.64 -29.83
N ARG A 85 -1.74 -3.12 -31.05
CA ARG A 85 -2.77 -3.65 -31.94
C ARG A 85 -2.44 -5.09 -32.30
N ASN A 86 -3.38 -5.99 -32.06
CA ASN A 86 -3.40 -7.35 -32.56
C ASN A 86 -4.36 -7.38 -33.77
N PRO A 87 -3.83 -7.39 -35.01
CA PRO A 87 -4.66 -7.35 -36.20
C PRO A 87 -5.42 -8.66 -36.37
N SER A 88 -6.66 -8.55 -36.86
CA SER A 88 -7.39 -9.70 -37.37
C SER A 88 -6.70 -10.29 -38.61
N HIS A 89 -7.00 -11.54 -38.92
CA HIS A 89 -6.36 -12.25 -40.02
C HIS A 89 -6.52 -11.50 -41.37
N PRO A 90 -5.48 -11.39 -42.21
CA PRO A 90 -4.16 -12.03 -42.11
C PRO A 90 -3.20 -11.33 -41.13
N TYR A 91 -2.58 -12.12 -40.26
CA TYR A 91 -1.60 -11.60 -39.31
C TYR A 91 -0.39 -11.02 -40.04
N ARG A 92 0.07 -9.84 -39.59
CA ARG A 92 1.42 -9.35 -39.91
C ARG A 92 2.44 -10.11 -39.05
N GLU A 93 3.66 -10.32 -39.54
CA GLU A 93 4.73 -11.04 -38.84
C GLU A 93 5.26 -10.34 -37.57
N ASP A 94 4.58 -9.29 -37.09
CA ASP A 94 4.97 -8.53 -35.91
C ASP A 94 4.51 -9.26 -34.65
N LEU A 95 5.42 -9.40 -33.69
CA LEU A 95 5.18 -10.10 -32.43
C LEU A 95 5.44 -9.15 -31.27
N ILE A 96 4.53 -9.12 -30.31
CA ILE A 96 4.69 -8.39 -29.06
C ILE A 96 4.60 -9.36 -27.88
N ALA A 97 5.27 -9.02 -26.79
CA ALA A 97 5.01 -9.60 -25.48
C ALA A 97 4.78 -8.48 -24.48
N PHE A 98 3.72 -8.56 -23.68
CA PHE A 98 3.45 -7.56 -22.64
C PHE A 98 3.23 -8.23 -21.29
N LYS A 99 3.56 -7.49 -20.24
CA LYS A 99 3.52 -7.98 -18.87
C LYS A 99 2.09 -7.92 -18.32
N THR A 100 1.65 -9.01 -17.69
CA THR A 100 0.31 -9.11 -17.09
C THR A 100 0.34 -9.94 -15.80
N LEU A 101 -0.74 -9.89 -15.03
CA LEU A 101 -1.01 -10.78 -13.91
C LEU A 101 -2.16 -11.72 -14.29
N LEU A 102 -1.91 -13.02 -14.21
CA LEU A 102 -2.91 -14.03 -14.49
C LEU A 102 -3.40 -14.69 -13.20
N PRO A 103 -4.69 -15.07 -13.10
CA PRO A 103 -5.21 -15.78 -11.92
C PRO A 103 -4.68 -17.21 -11.82
N THR A 104 -4.10 -17.75 -12.90
CA THR A 104 -3.52 -19.09 -12.96
C THR A 104 -2.17 -19.06 -13.65
N ASN A 105 -1.32 -20.04 -13.37
CA ASN A 105 -0.02 -20.22 -14.03
C ASN A 105 -0.14 -20.86 -15.44
N THR A 106 -1.27 -20.64 -16.11
CA THR A 106 -1.56 -21.21 -17.44
C THR A 106 -1.97 -20.09 -18.38
N CYS A 107 -1.45 -20.10 -19.61
CA CYS A 107 -1.84 -19.13 -20.61
C CYS A 107 -3.35 -19.23 -20.90
N PRO A 108 -4.10 -18.12 -20.85
CA PRO A 108 -5.51 -18.13 -21.18
C PRO A 108 -5.71 -18.47 -22.66
N ILE A 109 -6.80 -19.21 -22.96
CA ILE A 109 -7.18 -19.54 -24.34
C ILE A 109 -7.46 -18.25 -25.14
N ASN A 110 -8.02 -17.23 -24.49
CA ASN A 110 -8.18 -15.90 -25.06
C ASN A 110 -7.59 -14.85 -24.09
N PRO A 111 -6.44 -14.24 -24.42
CA PRO A 111 -5.77 -13.28 -23.55
C PRO A 111 -6.46 -11.92 -23.45
N PHE A 112 -7.54 -11.68 -24.20
CA PHE A 112 -8.18 -10.37 -24.35
C PHE A 112 -9.51 -10.23 -23.61
N ILE A 113 -9.80 -11.11 -22.64
CA ILE A 113 -11.09 -11.12 -21.94
C ILE A 113 -11.04 -10.29 -20.64
N ASN A 114 -10.05 -10.55 -19.78
CA ASN A 114 -10.02 -10.00 -18.43
C ASN A 114 -8.99 -8.88 -18.34
N SER A 115 -9.43 -7.69 -17.92
CA SER A 115 -8.48 -6.63 -17.58
C SER A 115 -7.53 -7.11 -16.49
N SER A 116 -6.29 -6.60 -16.54
CA SER A 116 -5.27 -6.91 -15.54
C SER A 116 -4.62 -5.62 -15.07
N ILE A 117 -4.24 -5.58 -13.80
CA ILE A 117 -3.47 -4.47 -13.23
C ILE A 117 -2.12 -5.03 -12.83
N TYR A 118 -1.06 -4.45 -13.37
CA TYR A 118 0.30 -4.74 -12.95
C TYR A 118 0.84 -3.59 -12.11
N THR A 119 1.35 -3.91 -10.93
CA THR A 119 1.85 -2.94 -9.95
C THR A 119 3.30 -3.23 -9.60
N TYR A 120 4.13 -2.18 -9.54
CA TYR A 120 5.48 -2.27 -8.98
C TYR A 120 5.84 -1.00 -8.20
N GLN A 121 6.91 -1.07 -7.38
CA GLN A 121 7.40 0.06 -6.59
C GLN A 121 8.87 0.34 -6.90
N ASP A 122 9.25 1.62 -6.85
CA ASP A 122 10.67 2.00 -6.95
C ASP A 122 11.34 2.13 -5.57
N ALA A 123 12.64 2.43 -5.59
CA ALA A 123 13.42 2.65 -4.37
C ALA A 123 12.93 3.85 -3.53
N SER A 124 12.18 4.78 -4.14
CA SER A 124 11.58 5.93 -3.45
C SER A 124 10.18 5.61 -2.91
N LEU A 125 9.75 4.34 -2.97
CA LEU A 125 8.45 3.86 -2.51
C LEU A 125 7.28 4.51 -3.26
N ILE A 126 7.50 4.92 -4.51
CA ILE A 126 6.45 5.35 -5.43
C ILE A 126 5.87 4.09 -6.07
N THR A 127 4.54 3.98 -6.08
CA THR A 127 3.83 2.84 -6.67
C THR A 127 3.41 3.18 -8.09
N TYR A 128 3.66 2.28 -9.03
CA TYR A 128 3.36 2.43 -10.45
C TYR A 128 2.41 1.33 -10.88
N ASN A 129 1.25 1.72 -11.40
CA ASN A 129 0.20 0.81 -11.84
C ASN A 129 -0.01 0.93 -13.34
N THR A 130 -0.03 -0.20 -14.02
CA THR A 130 -0.43 -0.33 -15.42
C THR A 130 -1.70 -1.17 -15.48
N THR A 131 -2.82 -0.53 -15.79
CA THR A 131 -4.09 -1.21 -16.06
C THR A 131 -4.18 -1.51 -17.56
N ILE A 132 -4.32 -2.79 -17.88
CA ILE A 132 -4.45 -3.28 -19.25
C ILE A 132 -5.92 -3.58 -19.51
N THR A 133 -6.46 -2.97 -20.56
CA THR A 133 -7.83 -3.22 -21.02
C THR A 133 -7.83 -3.56 -22.51
N TYR A 134 -8.89 -4.22 -22.95
CA TYR A 134 -9.02 -4.68 -24.32
C TYR A 134 -10.27 -4.08 -24.95
N SER A 135 -10.18 -3.71 -26.22
CA SER A 135 -11.31 -3.25 -27.03
C SER A 135 -11.16 -3.77 -28.46
N VAL A 136 -12.25 -3.78 -29.23
CA VAL A 136 -12.23 -4.18 -30.63
C VAL A 136 -12.60 -2.98 -31.49
N ASP A 137 -11.90 -2.76 -32.59
CA ASP A 137 -12.19 -1.66 -33.50
C ASP A 137 -13.09 -2.07 -34.69
N SER A 138 -13.35 -1.14 -35.60
CA SER A 138 -14.22 -1.37 -36.76
C SER A 138 -13.70 -2.43 -37.73
N ASN A 139 -12.39 -2.73 -37.71
CA ASN A 139 -11.77 -3.74 -38.55
C ASN A 139 -11.71 -5.11 -37.84
N ASN A 140 -12.37 -5.23 -36.67
CA ASN A 140 -12.31 -6.40 -35.81
C ASN A 140 -10.90 -6.69 -35.26
N ASP A 141 -10.02 -5.69 -35.26
CA ASP A 141 -8.70 -5.77 -34.63
C ASP A 141 -8.85 -5.61 -33.13
N THR A 142 -8.07 -6.38 -32.36
CA THR A 142 -8.02 -6.21 -30.92
C THR A 142 -7.02 -5.11 -30.56
N ILE A 143 -7.47 -4.14 -29.78
CA ILE A 143 -6.67 -3.05 -29.25
C ILE A 143 -6.40 -3.32 -27.78
N ILE A 144 -5.12 -3.35 -27.43
CA ILE A 144 -4.63 -3.51 -26.06
C ILE A 144 -4.27 -2.11 -25.58
N ASN A 145 -4.98 -1.62 -24.56
CA ASN A 145 -4.78 -0.29 -24.00
C ASN A 145 -4.01 -0.39 -22.68
N PHE A 146 -3.00 0.47 -22.51
CA PHE A 146 -2.17 0.56 -21.32
C PHE A 146 -2.44 1.89 -20.61
N ASN A 147 -3.15 1.82 -19.49
CA ASN A 147 -3.47 2.99 -18.67
C ASN A 147 -2.54 3.05 -17.46
N TYR A 148 -1.85 4.17 -17.29
CA TYR A 148 -0.82 4.32 -16.27
C TYR A 148 -1.29 5.23 -15.14
N THR A 149 -1.13 4.78 -13.91
CA THR A 149 -1.30 5.62 -12.72
C THR A 149 -0.05 5.56 -11.85
N THR A 150 0.40 6.71 -11.38
CA THR A 150 1.47 6.80 -10.37
C THR A 150 0.80 7.13 -9.05
N LEU A 151 1.04 6.31 -8.03
CA LEU A 151 0.51 6.48 -6.69
C LEU A 151 1.65 6.85 -5.75
N LYS A 152 1.46 7.94 -4.99
CA LYS A 152 2.42 8.40 -3.99
C LYS A 152 1.71 8.68 -2.67
N CYS A 153 2.42 8.43 -1.58
CA CYS A 153 1.96 8.85 -0.28
C CYS A 153 1.83 10.39 -0.20
N PRO A 154 0.76 10.92 0.42
CA PRO A 154 0.62 12.36 0.64
C PRO A 154 1.84 12.97 1.31
N THR A 155 2.12 14.25 1.03
CA THR A 155 3.21 14.99 1.70
C THR A 155 3.08 14.89 3.22
N GLY A 156 4.19 14.60 3.91
CA GLY A 156 4.21 14.41 5.36
C GLY A 156 3.82 13.01 5.85
N SER A 157 3.54 12.08 4.92
CA SER A 157 3.32 10.66 5.24
C SER A 157 4.44 9.78 4.66
N LYS A 158 4.57 8.56 5.19
CA LYS A 158 5.57 7.57 4.78
C LYS A 158 4.88 6.26 4.38
N LEU A 159 5.37 5.63 3.31
CA LEU A 159 4.88 4.33 2.88
C LEU A 159 5.37 3.20 3.82
N PHE A 160 4.45 2.31 4.18
CA PHE A 160 4.69 1.02 4.80
C PHE A 160 3.93 -0.08 4.05
N ILE A 161 4.39 -1.33 4.18
CA ILE A 161 3.74 -2.50 3.60
C ILE A 161 3.25 -3.39 4.75
N ARG A 162 1.93 -3.59 4.84
CA ARG A 162 1.28 -4.47 5.81
C ARG A 162 0.85 -5.76 5.08
N GLY A 163 1.71 -6.77 5.09
CA GLY A 163 1.51 -7.97 4.27
C GLY A 163 1.63 -7.65 2.78
N ILE A 164 0.51 -7.63 2.06
CA ILE A 164 0.43 -7.21 0.65
C ILE A 164 -0.22 -5.84 0.47
N ILE A 165 -0.67 -5.20 1.56
CA ILE A 165 -1.43 -3.94 1.50
C ILE A 165 -0.45 -2.78 1.71
N PRO A 166 -0.21 -1.94 0.71
CA PRO A 166 0.62 -0.77 0.87
C PRO A 166 -0.19 0.37 1.51
N VAL A 167 0.36 0.99 2.56
CA VAL A 167 -0.32 2.02 3.36
C VAL A 167 0.56 3.26 3.58
N CYS A 168 -0.04 4.44 3.62
CA CYS A 168 0.66 5.68 3.93
C CYS A 168 0.35 6.10 5.35
N LEU A 169 1.36 6.14 6.21
CA LEU A 169 1.21 6.49 7.62
C LEU A 169 1.67 7.92 7.86
N SER A 170 0.96 8.63 8.72
CA SER A 170 1.33 9.98 9.16
C SER A 170 0.84 10.24 10.58
N VAL A 171 1.39 11.28 11.20
CA VAL A 171 0.81 11.87 12.42
C VAL A 171 0.18 13.21 12.03
N GLN A 172 -1.12 13.35 12.26
CA GLN A 172 -1.85 14.60 12.04
C GLN A 172 -2.06 15.30 13.38
N TYR A 173 -1.83 16.61 13.42
CA TYR A 173 -1.85 17.39 14.66
C TYR A 173 -3.07 18.30 14.75
N PHE A 174 -3.56 18.50 15.97
CA PHE A 174 -4.60 19.48 16.23
C PHE A 174 -4.04 20.90 16.15
N THR A 175 -4.83 21.82 15.59
CA THR A 175 -4.47 23.24 15.47
C THR A 175 -5.12 24.07 16.56
N ASN A 176 -4.95 25.40 16.51
CA ASN A 176 -5.54 26.36 17.45
C ASN A 176 -7.01 26.71 17.14
N GLU A 177 -7.65 26.01 16.21
CA GLU A 177 -9.02 26.27 15.72
C GLU A 177 -10.13 25.84 16.71
N SER A 178 -9.76 25.13 17.77
CA SER A 178 -10.67 24.53 18.75
C SER A 178 -10.62 25.29 20.08
N THR A 179 -11.73 25.27 20.85
CA THR A 179 -11.78 25.79 22.24
C THR A 179 -10.63 25.26 23.09
N TYR A 180 -10.27 23.98 22.87
CA TYR A 180 -9.07 23.35 23.40
C TYR A 180 -7.98 23.44 22.33
N LYS A 181 -7.17 24.51 22.39
CA LYS A 181 -6.11 24.74 21.39
C LYS A 181 -5.13 23.58 21.40
N TYR A 182 -4.81 23.02 20.24
CA TYR A 182 -3.83 21.94 20.07
C TYR A 182 -4.12 20.63 20.84
N CYS A 183 -5.33 20.46 21.38
CA CYS A 183 -5.74 19.28 22.14
C CYS A 183 -7.14 18.84 21.69
N ALA A 184 -7.38 17.55 21.51
CA ALA A 184 -8.72 17.04 21.23
C ALA A 184 -8.90 15.59 21.68
N ASN A 185 -10.15 15.12 21.65
CA ASN A 185 -10.54 13.75 21.99
C ASN A 185 -10.45 12.79 20.79
N LEU A 186 -10.69 11.50 21.03
CA LEU A 186 -10.63 10.44 20.02
C LEU A 186 -11.57 10.70 18.82
N THR A 187 -12.80 11.16 19.05
CA THR A 187 -13.75 11.45 17.97
C THR A 187 -13.20 12.50 17.01
N ARG A 188 -12.58 13.57 17.55
CA ARG A 188 -11.92 14.59 16.73
C ARG A 188 -10.63 14.08 16.08
N ALA A 189 -9.92 13.15 16.69
CA ALA A 189 -8.77 12.45 16.08
C ALA A 189 -9.19 11.67 14.83
N SER A 190 -10.24 10.85 14.95
CA SER A 190 -10.83 10.13 13.81
C SER A 190 -11.29 11.09 12.71
N ALA A 191 -12.01 12.16 13.07
CA ALA A 191 -12.44 13.18 12.13
C ALA A 191 -11.25 13.90 11.44
N LEU A 192 -10.15 14.13 12.16
CA LEU A 192 -8.93 14.72 11.61
C LEU A 192 -8.31 13.80 10.54
N CYS A 193 -8.19 12.51 10.80
CA CYS A 193 -7.67 11.56 9.80
C CYS A 193 -8.59 11.47 8.57
N LYS A 194 -9.92 11.44 8.78
CA LYS A 194 -10.91 11.43 7.69
C LYS A 194 -10.85 12.68 6.82
N LYS A 195 -10.71 13.87 7.44
CA LYS A 195 -10.52 15.14 6.71
C LYS A 195 -9.26 15.12 5.83
N SER A 196 -8.24 14.38 6.23
CA SER A 196 -6.99 14.20 5.47
C SER A 196 -7.05 13.09 4.41
N GLY A 197 -8.22 12.49 4.18
CA GLY A 197 -8.41 11.41 3.20
C GLY A 197 -7.89 10.07 3.71
N GLY A 198 -8.22 9.73 4.95
CA GLY A 198 -7.72 8.54 5.61
C GLY A 198 -8.58 8.10 6.79
N THR A 199 -7.99 7.31 7.67
CA THR A 199 -8.63 6.74 8.85
C THR A 199 -7.66 6.75 10.03
N LEU A 200 -8.19 6.71 11.24
CA LEU A 200 -7.37 6.53 12.44
C LEU A 200 -6.71 5.14 12.39
N THR A 201 -5.47 5.03 12.85
CA THR A 201 -4.69 3.78 12.78
C THR A 201 -3.75 3.66 13.97
N GLY A 202 -3.14 2.49 14.13
CA GLY A 202 -2.00 2.27 15.01
C GLY A 202 -0.87 1.49 14.33
N PRO A 203 0.20 1.18 15.07
CA PRO A 203 1.33 0.43 14.53
C PRO A 203 0.96 -1.03 14.27
N ALA A 204 1.26 -1.53 13.07
CA ALA A 204 1.15 -2.95 12.72
C ALA A 204 2.40 -3.78 13.08
N ASN A 205 3.52 -3.11 13.34
CA ASN A 205 4.81 -3.72 13.67
C ASN A 205 5.76 -2.69 14.31
N GLY A 206 6.94 -3.16 14.76
CA GLY A 206 7.93 -2.32 15.42
C GLY A 206 8.47 -1.17 14.55
N ALA A 207 8.54 -1.33 13.23
CA ALA A 207 9.01 -0.26 12.34
C ALA A 207 7.99 0.89 12.23
N GLU A 208 6.70 0.57 12.18
CA GLU A 208 5.63 1.58 12.22
C GLU A 208 5.56 2.27 13.59
N LEU A 209 5.70 1.52 14.69
CA LEU A 209 5.78 2.08 16.04
C LEU A 209 6.95 3.07 16.17
N GLN A 210 8.12 2.71 15.66
CA GLN A 210 9.29 3.58 15.66
C GLN A 210 9.05 4.83 14.80
N TYR A 211 8.38 4.69 13.67
CA TYR A 211 8.00 5.83 12.83
C TYR A 211 7.08 6.81 13.55
N PHE A 212 5.99 6.32 14.15
CA PHE A 212 5.09 7.18 14.92
C PHE A 212 5.83 7.86 16.07
N THR A 213 6.70 7.12 16.79
CA THR A 213 7.55 7.68 17.84
C THR A 213 8.40 8.83 17.34
N ASN A 214 9.15 8.63 16.26
CA ASN A 214 10.07 9.62 15.73
C ASN A 214 9.34 10.85 15.18
N VAL A 215 8.24 10.66 14.46
CA VAL A 215 7.47 11.78 13.89
C VAL A 215 6.75 12.55 15.00
N SER A 216 6.18 11.88 15.99
CA SER A 216 5.52 12.54 17.11
C SER A 216 6.47 13.43 17.91
N LEU A 217 7.73 13.04 18.11
CA LEU A 217 8.71 13.90 18.79
C LEU A 217 8.97 15.23 18.05
N THR A 218 8.77 15.27 16.73
CA THR A 218 8.88 16.53 15.98
C THR A 218 7.71 17.49 16.23
N ALA A 219 6.59 17.00 16.78
CA ALA A 219 5.43 17.82 17.14
C ALA A 219 5.71 18.82 18.28
N THR A 220 6.77 18.61 19.06
CA THR A 220 7.29 19.59 20.04
C THR A 220 7.54 20.97 19.41
N LYS A 221 7.69 21.05 18.08
CA LYS A 221 7.90 22.30 17.33
C LYS A 221 6.60 23.00 16.89
N ILE A 222 5.44 22.36 17.01
CA ILE A 222 4.16 22.85 16.47
C ILE A 222 3.36 23.65 17.51
N ALA A 223 3.55 23.37 18.80
CA ALA A 223 2.91 24.09 19.89
C ALA A 223 3.93 24.98 20.64
N PRO A 224 3.51 26.13 21.22
CA PRO A 224 4.42 27.06 21.89
C PRO A 224 4.92 26.60 23.28
N TYR A 225 4.87 25.30 23.60
CA TYR A 225 5.18 24.79 24.93
C TYR A 225 6.07 23.53 24.91
N PRO A 226 7.03 23.42 25.85
CA PRO A 226 7.91 22.28 25.99
C PRO A 226 7.18 21.13 26.70
N ASP A 227 6.28 20.45 25.99
CA ASP A 227 5.66 19.25 26.55
C ASP A 227 6.63 18.08 26.34
N THR A 228 7.20 17.56 27.44
CA THR A 228 8.10 16.39 27.44
C THR A 228 7.34 15.08 27.22
N SER A 229 6.01 15.13 27.10
CA SER A 229 5.13 13.97 27.18
C SER A 229 4.07 14.00 26.06
N ILE A 230 4.51 13.78 24.82
CA ILE A 230 3.59 13.80 23.68
C ILE A 230 2.66 12.59 23.76
N ARG A 231 1.38 12.85 23.51
CA ARG A 231 0.33 11.83 23.39
C ARG A 231 -0.37 12.02 22.06
N ILE A 232 -0.54 10.94 21.32
CA ILE A 232 -1.38 10.94 20.11
C ILE A 232 -2.40 9.82 20.20
N TRP A 233 -3.60 10.07 19.70
CA TRP A 233 -4.62 9.04 19.57
C TRP A 233 -4.20 8.03 18.50
N ILE A 234 -4.46 6.76 18.76
CA ILE A 234 -4.40 5.67 17.79
C ILE A 234 -5.80 5.03 17.76
N ASP A 235 -6.07 4.14 16.81
CA ASP A 235 -7.37 3.50 16.76
C ASP A 235 -7.51 2.39 17.81
N GLY A 236 -8.76 2.04 18.09
CA GLY A 236 -9.16 1.19 19.20
C GLY A 236 -10.12 1.92 20.13
N ASP A 237 -11.41 1.77 19.83
CA ASP A 237 -12.51 2.22 20.68
C ASP A 237 -12.97 1.04 21.57
N SER A 238 -13.10 1.27 22.87
CA SER A 238 -13.44 0.20 23.82
C SER A 238 -14.89 -0.23 23.64
N VAL A 239 -15.14 -1.54 23.72
CA VAL A 239 -16.50 -2.10 23.87
C VAL A 239 -16.89 -2.29 25.33
N TYR A 240 -16.22 -1.61 26.27
CA TYR A 240 -16.38 -1.79 27.72
C TYR A 240 -16.04 -3.19 28.22
N VAL A 241 -15.25 -3.94 27.43
CA VAL A 241 -14.67 -5.23 27.80
C VAL A 241 -13.16 -5.06 27.81
N ALA A 242 -12.52 -5.54 28.88
CA ALA A 242 -11.07 -5.43 29.04
C ALA A 242 -10.34 -6.00 27.82
N ARG A 243 -9.45 -5.19 27.21
CA ARG A 243 -8.63 -5.56 26.06
C ARG A 243 -9.42 -6.00 24.82
N GLN A 244 -10.59 -5.42 24.60
CA GLN A 244 -11.34 -5.58 23.36
C GLN A 244 -11.60 -4.22 22.73
N TRP A 245 -11.21 -4.10 21.47
CA TRP A 245 -11.18 -2.84 20.75
C TRP A 245 -11.87 -3.00 19.39
N ILE A 246 -12.66 -2.00 19.03
CA ILE A 246 -13.10 -1.80 17.66
C ILE A 246 -12.03 -0.95 16.98
N MET A 247 -11.33 -1.56 16.02
CA MET A 247 -10.34 -0.87 15.19
C MET A 247 -11.02 -0.17 14.03
N GLU A 248 -10.57 1.06 13.75
CA GLU A 248 -11.04 1.80 12.58
C GLU A 248 -10.30 1.36 11.33
N ASP A 249 -9.02 1.00 11.47
CA ASP A 249 -8.18 0.57 10.36
C ASP A 249 -8.04 -0.96 10.32
N PRO A 250 -8.68 -1.63 9.33
CA PRO A 250 -8.67 -3.08 9.25
C PRO A 250 -7.30 -3.65 8.83
N THR A 251 -6.32 -2.80 8.51
CA THR A 251 -5.06 -3.24 7.89
C THR A 251 -3.94 -3.58 8.87
N HIS A 252 -4.05 -3.30 10.17
CA HIS A 252 -2.97 -3.55 11.16
C HIS A 252 -3.19 -4.72 12.14
N ASN A 253 -4.03 -5.70 11.80
CA ASN A 253 -4.22 -6.90 12.61
C ASN A 253 -4.55 -6.62 14.09
N GLY A 254 -5.41 -5.62 14.35
CA GLY A 254 -5.81 -5.27 15.70
C GLY A 254 -4.69 -4.58 16.49
N ASP A 255 -4.55 -4.96 17.75
CA ASP A 255 -3.61 -4.41 18.73
C ASP A 255 -2.36 -5.29 18.92
N ALA A 256 -2.15 -6.29 18.06
CA ALA A 256 -1.10 -7.30 18.25
C ALA A 256 0.33 -6.72 18.37
N ALA A 257 0.57 -5.55 17.77
CA ALA A 257 1.86 -4.86 17.81
C ALA A 257 1.89 -3.68 18.80
N TYR A 258 0.85 -3.51 19.62
CA TYR A 258 0.75 -2.38 20.55
C TYR A 258 1.56 -2.68 21.80
N PRO A 259 2.57 -1.84 22.13
CA PRO A 259 3.38 -2.03 23.33
C PRO A 259 2.62 -1.57 24.58
N TYR A 260 1.73 -2.40 25.10
CA TYR A 260 1.02 -2.07 26.34
C TYR A 260 1.97 -2.03 27.55
N GLY A 261 1.73 -1.06 28.45
CA GLY A 261 2.35 -1.03 29.78
C GLY A 261 1.87 -2.18 30.67
N SER A 262 2.53 -2.40 31.82
CA SER A 262 2.23 -3.48 32.76
C SER A 262 0.77 -3.50 33.22
N ASP A 263 0.20 -2.30 33.42
CA ASP A 263 -1.16 -2.10 33.93
C ASP A 263 -2.10 -1.57 32.84
N ALA A 264 -1.64 -1.55 31.59
CA ALA A 264 -2.38 -1.05 30.44
C ALA A 264 -2.83 -2.20 29.51
N PRO A 265 -3.89 -1.98 28.71
CA PRO A 265 -4.94 -1.02 29.02
C PRO A 265 -5.65 -1.45 30.32
N ASN A 266 -6.21 -0.49 31.07
CA ASN A 266 -6.76 -0.70 32.39
C ASN A 266 -7.82 -1.81 32.38
N SER A 267 -7.58 -2.89 33.13
CA SER A 267 -8.47 -4.07 33.14
C SER A 267 -9.70 -3.92 34.04
N ILE A 268 -9.71 -2.94 34.94
CA ILE A 268 -10.78 -2.70 35.93
C ILE A 268 -11.75 -1.63 35.42
N TRP A 269 -11.20 -0.57 34.82
CA TRP A 269 -11.92 0.54 34.22
C TRP A 269 -11.30 0.87 32.87
N PRO A 270 -11.53 0.06 31.84
CA PRO A 270 -10.95 0.33 30.53
C PRO A 270 -11.41 1.71 30.06
N GLY A 271 -10.45 2.57 29.78
CA GLY A 271 -10.63 3.80 29.03
C GLY A 271 -11.26 3.47 27.69
N SER A 272 -12.10 4.38 27.20
CA SER A 272 -12.83 4.16 25.97
C SER A 272 -11.97 4.32 24.71
N GLY A 273 -10.73 4.78 24.78
CA GLY A 273 -9.90 5.00 23.59
C GLY A 273 -8.41 4.80 23.83
N LEU A 274 -7.72 4.25 22.83
CA LEU A 274 -6.29 3.98 22.86
C LEU A 274 -5.45 5.17 22.40
N TYR A 275 -4.30 5.35 23.05
CA TYR A 275 -3.33 6.36 22.68
C TYR A 275 -1.90 5.89 22.84
N LEU A 276 -1.01 6.51 22.07
CA LEU A 276 0.43 6.29 22.17
C LEU A 276 1.05 7.40 23.01
N TYR A 277 1.76 7.01 24.06
CA TYR A 277 2.48 7.86 25.00
C TYR A 277 4.00 7.68 24.85
N PHE A 278 4.74 8.79 24.92
CA PHE A 278 6.19 8.79 24.70
C PHE A 278 6.97 9.27 25.92
N PHE A 279 7.15 8.44 26.95
CA PHE A 279 8.19 8.63 27.98
C PHE A 279 8.30 7.42 28.95
N PRO A 280 9.50 6.85 29.24
CA PRO A 280 10.77 6.91 28.50
C PRO A 280 10.80 5.96 27.29
N THR A 281 9.80 5.08 27.16
CA THR A 281 9.57 4.17 26.02
C THR A 281 8.17 4.41 25.47
N SER A 282 7.99 4.21 24.17
CA SER A 282 6.66 4.32 23.53
C SER A 282 5.76 3.20 24.04
N LEU A 283 4.68 3.57 24.73
CA LEU A 283 3.70 2.65 25.27
C LEU A 283 2.31 3.03 24.80
N VAL A 284 1.47 2.01 24.58
CA VAL A 284 0.04 2.20 24.38
C VAL A 284 -0.67 2.10 25.72
N ASP A 285 -1.58 3.04 25.93
CA ASP A 285 -2.42 3.13 27.11
C ASP A 285 -3.83 3.58 26.70
N ASP A 286 -4.78 3.55 27.62
CA ASP A 286 -6.18 3.86 27.37
C ASP A 286 -6.70 5.02 28.23
N TYR A 287 -7.63 5.78 27.68
CA TYR A 287 -8.26 6.89 28.41
C TYR A 287 -9.71 7.13 27.99
N LEU A 288 -10.46 7.82 28.85
CA LEU A 288 -11.85 8.19 28.59
C LEU A 288 -11.96 9.16 27.40
N THR A 289 -12.66 8.74 26.35
CA THR A 289 -12.87 9.48 25.09
C THR A 289 -13.76 10.72 25.24
N THR A 290 -14.50 10.84 26.34
CA THR A 290 -15.42 11.95 26.64
C THR A 290 -14.84 12.97 27.61
N SER A 291 -13.58 12.84 28.03
CA SER A 291 -13.04 13.70 29.08
C SER A 291 -12.99 15.18 28.67
N ASP A 292 -13.68 16.04 29.42
CA ASP A 292 -13.73 17.50 29.21
C ASP A 292 -12.46 18.24 29.70
N PHE A 293 -11.50 17.51 30.28
CA PHE A 293 -10.29 18.06 30.93
C PHE A 293 -9.11 18.28 29.98
N LEU A 294 -9.37 18.41 28.67
CA LEU A 294 -8.34 18.62 27.64
C LEU A 294 -7.77 20.04 27.69
N THR A 295 -7.10 20.39 28.78
CA THR A 295 -6.56 21.73 28.97
C THR A 295 -5.04 21.70 28.94
N MET A 296 -4.47 22.72 28.31
CA MET A 296 -3.02 22.94 28.31
C MET A 296 -2.48 23.44 29.67
N ASN A 297 -3.36 23.74 30.63
CA ASN A 297 -3.04 24.32 31.94
C ASN A 297 -3.27 23.28 33.07
N GLY A 298 -2.64 22.12 32.95
CA GLY A 298 -2.63 21.08 34.00
C GLY A 298 -3.54 19.87 33.78
N GLY A 299 -4.18 19.75 32.60
CA GLY A 299 -4.89 18.55 32.17
C GLY A 299 -4.07 17.65 31.24
N LEU A 300 -4.63 16.49 30.87
CA LEU A 300 -4.06 15.64 29.81
C LEU A 300 -4.36 16.23 28.43
N CYS A 301 -3.37 16.24 27.55
CA CYS A 301 -3.52 16.76 26.19
C CYS A 301 -2.97 15.77 25.15
N TRP A 302 -3.86 15.28 24.30
CA TRP A 302 -3.50 14.56 23.08
C TRP A 302 -3.32 15.55 21.95
N ARG A 303 -2.13 15.56 21.36
CA ARG A 303 -1.69 16.56 20.38
C ARG A 303 -2.11 16.24 18.95
N GLY A 304 -2.55 15.01 18.70
CA GLY A 304 -2.85 14.57 17.36
C GLY A 304 -3.32 13.13 17.29
N ALA A 305 -3.20 12.58 16.10
CA ALA A 305 -3.71 11.28 15.71
C ALA A 305 -2.71 10.57 14.78
N ALA A 306 -2.50 9.28 14.96
CA ALA A 306 -1.88 8.45 13.94
C ALA A 306 -2.92 8.15 12.85
N CYS A 307 -2.61 8.49 11.61
CA CYS A 307 -3.52 8.34 10.48
C CYS A 307 -2.93 7.46 9.39
N ARG A 308 -3.74 6.51 8.89
CA ARG A 308 -3.52 5.85 7.60
C ARG A 308 -4.20 6.68 6.53
N LEU A 309 -3.44 7.23 5.60
CA LEU A 309 -3.92 8.03 4.49
C LEU A 309 -3.99 7.21 3.21
N ASP A 310 -4.93 7.56 2.35
CA ASP A 310 -5.01 6.99 1.02
C ASP A 310 -3.89 7.54 0.12
N MET A 311 -3.34 6.69 -0.74
CA MET A 311 -2.40 7.12 -1.75
C MET A 311 -3.05 8.10 -2.72
N LYS A 312 -2.29 9.09 -3.17
CA LYS A 312 -2.75 10.05 -4.17
C LYS A 312 -2.22 9.67 -5.54
N ILE A 313 -3.09 9.77 -6.54
CA ILE A 313 -2.71 9.70 -7.96
C ILE A 313 -1.95 10.99 -8.29
N VAL A 314 -0.79 10.85 -8.94
CA VAL A 314 0.10 11.96 -9.34
C VAL A 314 0.40 11.93 -10.83
#